data_AF-A0A7U9STM2-F1
#
_entry.id   AF-A0A7U9STM2-F1
#
_cell.length_a   1.000
_cell.length_b   1.000
_cell.length_c   1.000
_cell.angle_alpha   90.00
_cell.angle_beta   90.00
_cell.angle_gamma   90.00
#
_symmetry.space_group_name_H-M   'P 1'
#
loop_
_entity.id
_entity.type
_entity.pdbx_description
1 polymer ?
#
loop_
_entity_poly.entity_id
_entity_poly.type
_entity_poly.pdbx_seq_one_letter_code
_entity_poly.pdbx_strand_id
1 'polypeptide(L)'
;MKGEVLFPTQIIVTKELEEETHIWLSALSDEIKKQSMLRLLKETGRLSGKAEKEYADSVMEVSIGANKQVIEELIGDGDMCQALMEIMEPQLLLREKEARKEGRKEGIQGTVDTLREFGHGDLEIKRAIMQRYQLSIEEAGEYL
;
A
#
# COMPACT_ATOMS: atom_id res chain seq x y z
N MET A 1 44.15 15.90 -5.07
CA MET A 1 44.11 15.37 -6.44
C MET A 1 43.39 16.38 -7.32
N LYS A 2 44.02 16.89 -8.39
CA LYS A 2 43.33 17.66 -9.43
C LYS A 2 43.05 16.68 -10.58
N GLY A 3 41.86 16.09 -10.59
CA GLY A 3 41.37 15.32 -11.73
C GLY A 3 40.62 16.28 -12.66
N GLU A 4 41.08 16.41 -13.89
CA GLU A 4 40.32 17.11 -14.93
C GLU A 4 39.06 16.31 -15.23
N VAL A 5 37.89 16.86 -14.87
CA VAL A 5 36.62 16.21 -15.14
C VAL A 5 36.20 16.58 -16.56
N LEU A 6 36.02 15.56 -17.42
CA LEU A 6 35.85 15.69 -18.88
C LEU A 6 34.57 16.43 -19.33
N PHE A 7 33.71 16.81 -18.39
CA PHE A 7 32.48 17.57 -18.60
C PHE A 7 32.07 18.27 -17.29
N PRO A 8 31.22 19.31 -17.37
CA PRO A 8 30.72 20.00 -16.18
C PRO A 8 30.10 19.00 -15.21
N THR A 9 30.71 18.88 -14.03
CA THR A 9 30.30 17.92 -13.00
C THR A 9 29.89 18.70 -11.76
N GLN A 10 28.68 18.43 -11.28
CA GLN A 10 28.18 18.96 -10.03
C GLN A 10 28.18 17.83 -9.00
N ILE A 11 28.82 18.08 -7.86
CA ILE A 11 28.82 17.15 -6.71
C ILE A 11 27.89 17.74 -5.67
N ILE A 12 26.88 16.97 -5.28
CA ILE A 12 25.97 17.32 -4.19
C ILE A 12 26.32 16.43 -3.00
N VAL A 13 26.60 17.05 -1.86
CA VAL A 13 26.97 16.36 -0.62
C VAL A 13 25.74 16.37 0.29
N THR A 14 24.98 15.27 0.31
CA THR A 14 23.68 15.18 1.00
C THR A 14 23.79 15.44 2.51
N LYS A 15 24.91 15.07 3.15
CA LYS A 15 25.19 15.35 4.57
C LYS A 15 25.38 16.84 4.91
N GLU A 16 25.64 17.69 3.91
CA GLU A 16 25.80 19.15 4.09
C GLU A 16 24.53 19.92 3.72
N LEU A 17 23.50 19.22 3.21
CA LEU A 17 22.22 19.83 2.91
C LEU A 17 21.38 20.00 4.17
N GLU A 18 20.60 21.07 4.19
CA GLU A 18 19.55 21.24 5.19
C GLU A 18 18.46 20.19 4.95
N GLU A 19 18.31 19.30 5.94
CA GLU A 19 17.46 18.10 5.89
C GLU A 19 15.98 18.44 5.68
N GLU A 20 15.54 19.61 6.17
CA GLU A 20 14.14 20.04 6.04
C GLU A 20 13.76 20.46 4.62
N THR A 21 14.69 21.07 3.87
CA THR A 21 14.42 21.56 2.51
C THR A 21 14.71 20.50 1.44
N HIS A 22 15.60 19.55 1.74
CA HIS A 22 16.09 18.55 0.78
C HIS A 22 15.77 17.11 1.19
N ILE A 23 14.61 16.90 1.83
CA ILE A 23 14.21 15.63 2.44
C ILE A 23 14.31 14.42 1.50
N TRP A 24 13.99 14.60 0.21
CA TRP A 24 14.09 13.52 -0.79
C TRP A 24 15.52 13.13 -1.12
N LEU A 25 16.45 14.09 -1.11
CA LEU A 25 17.88 13.82 -1.34
C LEU A 25 18.56 13.27 -0.09
N SER A 26 18.17 13.74 1.09
CA SER A 26 18.69 13.21 2.35
C SER A 26 18.20 11.78 2.62
N ALA A 27 17.00 11.42 2.14
CA ALA A 27 16.45 10.07 2.27
C ALA A 27 17.26 8.99 1.53
N LEU A 28 18.02 9.35 0.50
CA LEU A 28 18.92 8.45 -0.23
C LEU A 28 20.17 8.04 0.58
N SER A 29 20.31 8.51 1.82
CA SER A 29 21.32 8.07 2.78
C SER A 29 20.87 6.81 3.52
N ASP A 30 21.83 5.99 3.98
CA ASP A 30 21.61 4.83 4.87
C ASP A 30 21.62 5.19 6.36
N GLU A 31 21.72 6.48 6.68
CA GLU A 31 21.71 7.04 8.05
C GLU A 31 20.44 7.87 8.33
N ILE A 32 19.29 7.52 7.75
CA ILE A 32 18.07 8.32 7.92
C ILE A 32 17.56 8.26 9.37
N LYS A 33 17.12 9.39 9.92
CA LYS A 33 16.50 9.45 11.25
C LYS A 33 15.02 9.07 11.17
N LYS A 34 14.46 8.52 12.26
CA LYS A 34 13.02 8.21 12.40
C LYS A 34 12.11 9.38 12.02
N GLN A 35 12.41 10.58 12.53
CA GLN A 35 11.61 11.78 12.27
C GLN A 35 11.62 12.17 10.80
N SER A 36 12.76 12.03 10.14
CA SER A 36 12.93 12.32 8.71
C SER A 36 12.18 11.30 7.85
N MET A 37 12.26 10.01 8.20
CA MET A 37 11.46 8.96 7.55
C MET A 37 9.95 9.20 7.70
N LEU A 38 9.48 9.59 8.89
CA LEU A 38 8.08 9.97 9.07
C LEU A 38 7.65 11.17 8.23
N ARG A 39 8.49 12.19 8.12
CA ARG A 39 8.21 13.34 7.25
C ARG A 39 8.15 12.91 5.79
N LEU A 40 9.06 12.04 5.35
CA LEU A 40 9.07 11.47 4.00
C LEU A 40 7.77 10.71 3.68
N LEU A 41 7.29 9.89 4.63
CA LEU A 41 6.00 9.20 4.53
C LEU A 41 4.82 10.19 4.43
N LYS A 42 4.84 11.26 5.23
CA LYS A 42 3.82 12.33 5.17
C LYS A 42 3.81 13.04 3.82
N GLU A 43 4.99 13.43 3.32
CA GLU A 43 5.09 14.11 2.02
C GLU A 43 4.65 13.19 0.88
N THR A 44 5.00 11.90 0.93
CA THR A 44 4.51 10.89 -0.03
C THR A 44 2.98 10.83 -0.06
N GLY A 45 2.33 10.83 1.11
CA GLY A 45 0.87 10.82 1.21
C GLY A 45 0.17 12.08 0.66
N ARG A 46 0.89 13.21 0.57
CA ARG A 46 0.37 14.48 0.05
C ARG A 46 0.48 14.61 -1.47
N LEU A 47 1.28 13.77 -2.12
CA LEU A 47 1.43 13.79 -3.57
C LEU A 47 0.14 13.36 -4.24
N SER A 48 -0.24 14.09 -5.30
CA SER A 48 -1.45 13.81 -6.08
C SER A 48 -1.14 13.52 -7.55
N GLY A 49 -0.03 14.03 -8.08
CA GLY A 49 0.41 13.78 -9.45
C GLY A 49 0.94 12.36 -9.64
N LYS A 50 0.60 11.73 -10.78
CA LYS A 50 1.06 10.37 -11.11
C LYS A 50 2.60 10.29 -11.20
N ALA A 51 3.23 11.20 -11.94
CA ALA A 51 4.68 11.21 -12.11
C ALA A 51 5.41 11.49 -10.79
N GLU A 52 4.90 12.44 -9.99
CA GLU A 52 5.46 12.76 -8.67
C GLU A 52 5.41 11.55 -7.74
N LYS A 53 4.30 10.81 -7.75
CA LYS A 53 4.17 9.55 -7.00
C LYS A 53 5.19 8.50 -7.46
N GLU A 54 5.33 8.29 -8.77
CA GLU A 54 6.29 7.31 -9.30
C GLU A 54 7.75 7.65 -8.90
N TYR A 55 8.11 8.94 -8.90
CA TYR A 55 9.43 9.38 -8.42
C TYR A 55 9.59 9.21 -6.92
N ALA A 56 8.57 9.58 -6.14
CA ALA A 56 8.57 9.39 -4.69
C ALA A 56 8.68 7.92 -4.32
N ASP A 57 7.95 7.04 -5.00
CA ASP A 57 7.98 5.59 -4.79
C ASP A 57 9.40 5.03 -5.04
N SER A 58 10.06 5.50 -6.11
CA SER A 58 11.44 5.10 -6.42
C SER A 58 12.44 5.50 -5.32
N VAL A 59 12.31 6.73 -4.79
CA VAL A 59 13.16 7.20 -3.69
C VAL A 59 12.83 6.45 -2.39
N MET A 60 11.55 6.23 -2.10
CA MET A 60 11.07 5.51 -0.92
C MET A 60 11.57 4.07 -0.90
N GLU A 61 11.55 3.37 -2.03
CA GLU A 61 12.01 1.98 -2.14
C GLU A 61 13.49 1.86 -1.74
N VAL A 62 14.35 2.72 -2.31
CA VAL A 62 15.78 2.73 -2.00
C VAL A 62 16.02 3.13 -0.54
N SER A 63 15.32 4.15 -0.07
CA SER A 63 15.46 4.67 1.30
C SER A 63 15.06 3.62 2.33
N ILE A 64 13.91 2.95 2.16
CA ILE A 64 13.44 1.87 3.05
C ILE A 64 14.39 0.67 2.97
N GLY A 65 14.83 0.32 1.76
CA GLY A 65 15.74 -0.80 1.53
C GLY A 65 17.06 -0.64 2.29
N ALA A 66 17.63 0.57 2.31
CA ALA A 66 18.84 0.90 3.03
C ALA A 66 18.62 1.07 4.55
N ASN A 67 17.44 1.57 4.97
CA ASN A 67 17.14 1.96 6.35
C ASN A 67 16.11 1.05 7.05
N LYS A 68 16.17 -0.27 6.84
CA LYS A 68 15.18 -1.24 7.36
C LYS A 68 14.98 -1.17 8.88
N GLN A 69 16.06 -1.05 9.64
CA GLN A 69 16.00 -0.98 11.11
C GLN A 69 15.17 0.22 11.59
N VAL A 70 15.33 1.38 10.95
CA VAL A 70 14.57 2.60 11.28
C VAL A 70 13.07 2.39 11.05
N ILE A 71 12.71 1.69 9.98
CA ILE A 71 11.32 1.33 9.67
C ILE A 71 10.75 0.32 10.67
N GLU A 72 11.49 -0.74 10.98
CA GLU A 72 11.08 -1.75 11.96
C GLU A 72 10.82 -1.12 13.34
N GLU A 73 11.71 -0.22 13.76
CA GLU A 73 11.53 0.53 15.00
C GLU A 73 10.34 1.49 14.93
N LEU A 74 10.05 2.11 13.78
CA LEU A 74 8.86 2.95 13.60
C LEU A 74 7.56 2.16 13.70
N ILE A 75 7.55 0.92 13.19
CA ILE A 75 6.40 0.02 13.28
C ILE A 75 6.21 -0.48 14.72
N GLY A 76 7.30 -0.69 15.46
CA GLY A 76 7.28 -1.18 16.84
C GLY A 76 7.01 -0.12 17.93
N ASP A 77 7.07 1.17 17.59
CA ASP A 77 6.92 2.27 18.55
C ASP A 77 5.46 2.77 18.60
N GLY A 78 4.81 2.62 19.77
CA GLY A 78 3.36 2.73 19.93
C GLY A 78 2.76 4.10 19.59
N ASP A 79 3.47 5.20 19.89
CA ASP A 79 3.00 6.56 19.59
C ASP A 79 3.24 6.97 18.12
N MET A 80 4.29 6.42 17.48
CA MET A 80 4.66 6.75 16.09
C MET A 80 3.87 5.93 15.07
N CYS A 81 3.39 4.75 15.47
CA CYS A 81 2.49 3.91 14.68
C CYS A 81 1.19 4.65 14.31
N GLN A 82 0.72 5.59 15.15
CA GLN A 82 -0.49 6.37 14.88
C GLN A 82 -0.39 7.25 13.62
N ALA A 83 0.70 8.00 13.46
CA ALA A 83 0.86 8.88 12.29
C ALA A 83 1.02 8.07 10.99
N LEU A 84 1.72 6.93 11.07
CA LEU A 84 1.85 6.01 9.96
C LEU A 84 0.50 5.35 9.62
N MET A 85 -0.27 4.95 10.63
CA MET A 85 -1.62 4.40 10.47
C MET A 85 -2.57 5.40 9.84
N GLU A 86 -2.57 6.68 10.25
CA GLU A 86 -3.40 7.71 9.64
C GLU A 86 -3.08 7.91 8.14
N ILE A 87 -1.81 7.83 7.75
CA ILE A 87 -1.39 7.90 6.34
C ILE A 87 -1.88 6.67 5.56
N MET A 88 -1.80 5.49 6.17
CA MET A 88 -2.15 4.21 5.53
C MET A 88 -3.65 3.88 5.56
N GLU A 89 -4.40 4.43 6.50
CA GLU A 89 -5.81 4.11 6.76
C GLU A 89 -6.69 4.18 5.51
N PRO A 90 -6.62 5.22 4.64
CA PRO A 90 -7.46 5.28 3.45
C PRO A 90 -7.24 4.09 2.49
N GLN A 91 -5.99 3.65 2.35
CA GLN A 91 -5.60 2.54 1.46
C GLN A 91 -5.95 1.19 2.09
N LEU A 92 -5.75 1.06 3.41
CA LEU A 92 -6.14 -0.13 4.17
C LEU A 92 -7.65 -0.35 4.12
N LEU A 93 -8.45 0.71 4.31
CA LEU A 93 -9.91 0.64 4.20
C LEU A 93 -10.38 0.24 2.80
N LEU A 94 -9.69 0.70 1.74
CA LEU A 94 -9.99 0.28 0.37
C LEU A 94 -9.69 -1.22 0.19
N ARG A 95 -8.49 -1.67 0.58
CA ARG A 95 -8.09 -3.08 0.51
C ARG A 95 -8.99 -3.97 1.34
N GLU A 96 -9.39 -3.54 2.53
CA GLU A 96 -10.30 -4.30 3.39
C GLU A 96 -11.69 -4.46 2.73
N LYS A 97 -12.21 -3.39 2.11
CA LYS A 97 -13.48 -3.46 1.37
C LYS A 97 -13.39 -4.41 0.18
N GLU A 98 -12.29 -4.37 -0.57
CA GLU A 98 -12.05 -5.27 -1.69
C GLU A 98 -11.92 -6.73 -1.22
N ALA A 99 -11.11 -6.98 -0.19
CA ALA A 99 -10.94 -8.30 0.40
C ALA A 99 -12.25 -8.88 0.94
N ARG A 100 -13.10 -8.07 1.59
CA ARG A 100 -14.43 -8.50 2.05
C ARG A 100 -15.36 -8.83 0.89
N LYS A 101 -15.31 -8.07 -0.21
CA LYS A 101 -16.11 -8.37 -1.42
C LYS A 101 -15.67 -9.68 -2.05
N GLU A 102 -14.36 -9.88 -2.21
CA GLU A 102 -13.81 -11.10 -2.79
C GLU A 102 -14.13 -12.32 -1.91
N GLY A 103 -13.89 -12.24 -0.61
CA GLY A 103 -14.22 -13.33 0.31
C GLY A 103 -15.72 -13.66 0.36
N ARG A 104 -16.60 -12.66 0.18
CA ARG A 104 -18.05 -12.91 0.03
C ARG A 104 -18.35 -13.66 -1.26
N LYS A 105 -17.74 -13.25 -2.38
CA LYS A 105 -17.90 -13.90 -3.69
C LYS A 105 -17.41 -15.35 -3.66
N GLU A 106 -16.22 -15.59 -3.12
CA GLU A 106 -15.65 -16.93 -2.93
C GLU A 106 -16.57 -17.81 -2.06
N GLY A 107 -17.12 -17.26 -0.96
CA GLY A 107 -18.06 -17.99 -0.10
C GLY A 107 -19.37 -18.38 -0.82
N ILE A 108 -19.91 -17.50 -1.65
CA ILE A 108 -21.10 -17.80 -2.47
C ILE A 108 -20.73 -18.89 -3.50
N GLN A 109 -19.61 -18.74 -4.20
CA GLN A 109 -19.17 -19.71 -5.21
C GLN A 109 -18.96 -21.10 -4.61
N GLY A 110 -18.27 -21.20 -3.48
CA GLY A 110 -18.10 -22.48 -2.79
C GLY A 110 -19.42 -23.11 -2.34
N THR A 111 -20.43 -22.30 -2.00
CA THR A 111 -21.79 -22.79 -1.69
C THR A 111 -22.47 -23.34 -2.94
N VAL A 112 -22.35 -22.65 -4.08
CA VAL A 112 -22.88 -23.11 -5.38
C VAL A 112 -22.22 -24.43 -5.78
N ASP A 113 -20.91 -24.49 -5.73
CA ASP A 113 -20.12 -25.67 -6.13
C ASP A 113 -20.50 -26.89 -5.28
N THR A 114 -20.54 -26.72 -3.95
CA THR A 114 -20.96 -27.79 -3.02
C THR A 114 -22.39 -28.30 -3.33
N LEU A 115 -23.34 -27.39 -3.59
CA LEU A 115 -24.72 -27.78 -3.88
C LEU A 115 -24.84 -28.46 -5.25
N ARG A 116 -24.07 -28.02 -6.26
CA ARG A 116 -23.98 -28.70 -7.55
C ARG A 116 -23.40 -30.10 -7.42
N GLU A 117 -22.35 -30.26 -6.63
CA GLU A 117 -21.75 -31.58 -6.34
C GLU A 117 -22.74 -32.54 -5.67
N PHE A 118 -23.63 -32.02 -4.82
CA PHE A 118 -24.73 -32.80 -4.22
C PHE A 118 -25.93 -33.01 -5.15
N GLY A 119 -25.87 -32.53 -6.39
CA GLY A 119 -26.89 -32.77 -7.42
C GLY A 119 -28.09 -31.81 -7.37
N HIS A 120 -27.99 -30.68 -6.67
CA HIS A 120 -29.04 -29.66 -6.68
C HIS A 120 -29.09 -28.92 -8.02
N GLY A 121 -30.31 -28.65 -8.49
CA GLY A 121 -30.53 -27.87 -9.72
C GLY A 121 -30.40 -26.35 -9.48
N ASP A 122 -30.07 -25.59 -10.52
CA ASP A 122 -29.78 -24.15 -10.42
C ASP A 122 -30.91 -23.34 -9.77
N LEU A 123 -32.19 -23.71 -9.95
CA LEU A 123 -33.33 -23.03 -9.29
C LEU A 123 -33.34 -23.20 -7.77
N GLU A 124 -32.89 -24.35 -7.26
CA GLU A 124 -32.75 -24.61 -5.83
C GLU A 124 -31.56 -23.86 -5.25
N ILE A 125 -30.43 -23.92 -5.95
CA ILE A 125 -29.20 -23.22 -5.57
C ILE A 125 -29.43 -21.71 -5.56
N LYS A 126 -30.11 -21.15 -6.57
CA LYS A 126 -30.47 -19.73 -6.64
C LYS A 126 -31.23 -19.29 -5.41
N ARG A 127 -32.27 -20.03 -5.01
CA ARG A 127 -33.06 -19.72 -3.81
C ARG A 127 -32.21 -19.81 -2.54
N ALA A 128 -31.34 -20.83 -2.45
CA ALA A 128 -30.49 -21.03 -1.28
C ALA A 128 -29.49 -19.88 -1.10
N ILE A 129 -28.81 -19.45 -2.16
CA ILE A 129 -27.84 -18.34 -2.07
C ILE A 129 -28.53 -16.99 -1.87
N MET A 130 -29.70 -16.76 -2.48
CA MET A 130 -30.52 -15.57 -2.22
C MET A 130 -30.90 -15.47 -0.74
N GLN A 131 -31.36 -16.56 -0.12
CA GLN A 131 -31.73 -16.55 1.30
C GLN A 131 -30.51 -16.41 2.21
N ARG A 132 -29.44 -17.19 1.97
CA ARG A 132 -28.27 -17.24 2.85
C ARG A 132 -27.46 -15.94 2.81
N TYR A 133 -27.28 -15.38 1.62
CA TYR A 133 -26.44 -14.20 1.41
C TYR A 133 -27.27 -12.92 1.21
N GLN A 134 -28.60 -12.98 1.30
CA GLN A 134 -29.52 -11.85 1.07
C GLN A 134 -29.30 -11.17 -0.29
N LEU A 135 -29.13 -11.97 -1.35
CA LEU A 135 -28.92 -11.48 -2.72
C LEU A 135 -30.26 -11.23 -3.41
N SER A 136 -30.28 -10.26 -4.33
CA SER A 136 -31.38 -10.10 -5.28
C SER A 136 -31.45 -11.26 -6.28
N ILE A 137 -32.53 -11.32 -7.06
CA ILE A 137 -32.69 -12.32 -8.12
C ILE A 137 -31.63 -12.14 -9.21
N GLU A 138 -31.29 -10.89 -9.52
CA GLU A 138 -30.27 -10.51 -10.49
C GLU A 138 -28.89 -10.91 -9.98
N GLU A 139 -28.53 -10.48 -8.76
CA GLU A 139 -27.23 -10.78 -8.15
C GLU A 139 -26.99 -12.28 -8.03
N ALA A 140 -27.99 -13.05 -7.57
CA ALA A 140 -27.88 -14.51 -7.49
C ALA A 140 -27.78 -15.18 -8.87
N GLY A 141 -28.25 -14.51 -9.93
CA GLY A 141 -28.12 -15.00 -11.30
C GLY A 141 -26.68 -14.93 -11.84
N GLU A 142 -25.83 -14.08 -11.27
CA GLU A 142 -24.42 -13.95 -11.71
C GLU A 142 -23.53 -15.13 -11.25
N TYR A 143 -24.01 -15.96 -10.32
CA TYR A 143 -23.26 -17.06 -9.71
C TYR A 143 -23.65 -18.45 -10.24
N LEU A 144 -24.61 -18.53 -11.16
CA LEU A 144 -25.17 -19.79 -11.66
C LEU A 144 -24.94 -19.91 -13.16
#